data_AF-A0A6I9N1I1-F1
#
_entry.id   AF-A0A6I9N1I1-F1
#
_cell.length_a   1.000
_cell.length_b   1.000
_cell.length_c   1.000
_cell.angle_alpha   90.00
_cell.angle_beta   90.00
_cell.angle_gamma   90.00
#
_symmetry.space_group_name_H-M   'P 1'
#
loop_
_entity.id
_entity.type
_entity.pdbx_description
1 polymer ?
#
loop_
_entity_poly.entity_id
_entity_poly.type
_entity_poly.pdbx_seq_one_letter_code
_entity_poly.pdbx_strand_id
1 'polypeptide(L)'
;VIISILIVCCLISSPGLQILYTLLQNVSGEEAAAQSFYQTYFCDILQHIFSVVTDTSHTAGLTMHATILAYMFNLVEEGKVSVALSASSPTNNQAHVQEYIANLLKTAFPHLQDAQVKVFVTGLFSLNQDIPAFKEHLRDFLVQIKVSVGVND
;
A
#
# COMPACT_ATOMS: atom_id res chain seq x y z
N VAL A 1 18.23 4.77 1.16
CA VAL A 1 18.82 4.01 2.30
C VAL A 1 18.50 4.67 3.65
N ILE A 2 18.99 5.87 3.97
CA ILE A 2 18.69 6.53 5.26
C ILE A 2 17.19 6.92 5.37
N ILE A 3 16.58 7.44 4.30
CA ILE A 3 15.14 7.76 4.26
C ILE A 3 14.28 6.49 4.29
N SER A 4 14.68 5.44 3.58
CA SER A 4 14.00 4.13 3.58
C SER A 4 13.99 3.49 4.99
N ILE A 5 15.10 3.59 5.73
CA ILE A 5 15.20 3.10 7.11
C ILE A 5 14.40 3.96 8.10
N LEU A 6 14.37 5.30 7.91
CA LEU A 6 13.55 6.20 8.73
C LEU A 6 12.04 5.95 8.53
N ILE A 7 11.62 5.72 7.29
CA ILE A 7 10.22 5.41 6.94
C ILE A 7 9.80 4.06 7.53
N VAL A 8 10.64 3.03 7.44
CA VAL A 8 10.36 1.71 8.04
C VAL A 8 10.21 1.81 9.56
N CYS A 9 11.09 2.54 10.25
CA CYS A 9 11.00 2.69 11.72
C CYS A 9 9.79 3.53 12.16
N CYS A 10 9.40 4.56 11.39
CA CYS A 10 8.20 5.35 11.64
C CYS A 10 6.90 4.59 11.37
N LEU A 11 6.85 3.71 10.37
CA LEU A 11 5.66 2.93 10.04
C LEU A 11 5.32 1.86 11.08
N ILE A 12 6.30 1.41 11.87
CA ILE A 12 6.08 0.45 12.96
C ILE A 12 5.48 1.13 14.20
N SER A 13 5.60 2.46 14.31
CA SER A 13 5.21 3.23 15.48
C SER A 13 3.92 4.03 15.23
N SER A 14 2.91 3.87 16.09
CA SER A 14 1.64 4.62 16.04
C SER A 14 1.79 6.14 15.81
N PRO A 15 2.72 6.87 16.46
CA PRO A 15 2.94 8.29 16.16
C PRO A 15 3.54 8.56 14.76
N GLY A 16 4.37 7.66 14.22
CA GLY A 16 4.98 7.83 12.91
C GLY A 16 3.98 7.68 11.76
N LEU A 17 3.00 6.78 11.91
CA LEU A 17 1.84 6.67 11.01
C LEU A 17 1.02 7.97 10.96
N GLN A 18 0.79 8.61 12.11
CA GLN A 18 0.04 9.86 12.17
C GLN A 18 0.80 11.01 11.51
N ILE A 19 2.12 11.09 11.71
CA ILE A 19 2.98 12.07 11.05
C ILE A 19 2.98 11.87 9.53
N LEU A 20 3.10 10.62 9.06
CA LEU A 20 3.03 10.30 7.64
C LEU A 20 1.69 10.73 7.03
N TYR A 21 0.58 10.42 7.70
CA TYR A 21 -0.74 10.82 7.25
C TYR A 21 -0.87 12.36 7.17
N THR A 22 -0.39 13.07 8.18
CA THR A 22 -0.39 14.54 8.21
C THR A 22 0.46 15.12 7.08
N LEU A 23 1.62 14.51 6.82
CA LEU A 23 2.51 14.90 5.72
C LEU A 23 1.83 14.69 4.36
N LEU A 24 1.16 13.56 4.16
CA LEU A 24 0.40 13.29 2.94
C LEU A 24 -0.72 14.32 2.71
N GLN A 25 -1.42 14.73 3.78
CA GLN A 25 -2.44 15.78 3.70
C GLN A 25 -1.84 17.16 3.37
N ASN A 26 -0.72 17.52 3.99
CA ASN A 26 0.00 18.77 3.70
C ASN A 26 0.49 18.81 2.26
N VAL A 27 1.09 17.71 1.79
CA VAL A 27 1.55 17.57 0.41
C VAL A 27 0.38 17.65 -0.56
N SER A 28 -0.77 17.02 -0.25
CA SER A 28 -1.95 17.11 -1.11
C SER A 28 -2.52 18.53 -1.24
N GLY A 29 -2.20 19.43 -0.30
CA GLY A 29 -2.55 20.85 -0.39
C GLY A 29 -1.67 21.64 -1.38
N GLU A 30 -0.51 21.13 -1.76
CA GLU A 30 0.45 21.81 -2.62
C GLU A 30 0.69 21.02 -3.91
N GLU A 31 -0.22 21.18 -4.88
CA GLU A 31 -0.28 20.36 -6.10
C GLU A 31 1.04 20.33 -6.89
N ALA A 32 1.79 21.44 -6.94
CA ALA A 32 3.04 21.53 -7.68
C ALA A 32 4.17 20.66 -7.10
N ALA A 33 4.31 20.62 -5.78
CA ALA A 33 5.31 19.79 -5.11
C ALA A 33 4.80 18.35 -4.90
N ALA A 34 3.49 18.17 -4.81
CA ALA A 34 2.84 16.87 -4.61
C ALA A 34 3.18 15.87 -5.71
N GLN A 35 3.19 16.30 -6.97
CA GLN A 35 3.48 15.42 -8.09
C GLN A 35 4.89 14.80 -7.99
N SER A 36 5.91 15.61 -7.73
CA SER A 36 7.29 15.12 -7.54
C SER A 36 7.42 14.19 -6.32
N PHE A 37 6.66 14.49 -5.26
CA PHE A 37 6.60 13.66 -4.07
C PHE A 37 5.97 12.30 -4.37
N TYR A 38 4.82 12.26 -5.06
CA TYR A 38 4.17 11.01 -5.42
C TYR A 38 5.05 10.17 -6.35
N GLN A 39 5.69 10.77 -7.35
CA GLN A 39 6.55 10.01 -8.26
C GLN A 39 7.73 9.31 -7.54
N THR A 40 8.30 9.95 -6.51
CA THR A 40 9.48 9.44 -5.81
C THR A 40 9.11 8.55 -4.62
N TYR A 41 8.11 8.93 -3.83
CA TYR A 41 7.82 8.32 -2.54
C TYR A 41 6.56 7.45 -2.54
N PHE A 42 5.67 7.54 -3.53
CA PHE A 42 4.40 6.79 -3.51
C PHE A 42 4.63 5.29 -3.48
N CYS A 43 5.44 4.76 -4.41
CA CYS A 43 5.75 3.33 -4.48
C CYS A 43 6.52 2.84 -3.25
N ASP A 44 7.50 3.63 -2.75
CA ASP A 44 8.26 3.34 -1.52
C ASP A 44 7.34 3.25 -0.29
N ILE A 45 6.46 4.24 -0.09
CA ILE A 45 5.52 4.26 1.04
C ILE A 45 4.60 3.05 0.96
N LEU A 46 4.07 2.77 -0.23
CA LEU A 46 3.14 1.66 -0.45
C LEU A 46 3.81 0.32 -0.14
N GLN A 47 5.03 0.10 -0.65
CA GLN A 47 5.83 -1.08 -0.34
C GLN A 47 6.09 -1.23 1.17
N HIS A 48 6.49 -0.16 1.86
CA HIS A 48 6.77 -0.24 3.29
C HIS A 48 5.52 -0.52 4.11
N ILE A 49 4.37 0.10 3.79
CA ILE A 49 3.12 -0.19 4.48
C ILE A 49 2.72 -1.66 4.26
N PHE A 50 2.80 -2.16 3.03
CA PHE A 50 2.52 -3.56 2.74
C PHE A 50 3.44 -4.49 3.52
N SER A 51 4.74 -4.20 3.58
CA SER A 51 5.70 -5.00 4.35
C SER A 51 5.34 -5.09 5.83
N VAL A 52 4.89 -3.99 6.45
CA VAL A 52 4.47 -3.97 7.86
C VAL A 52 3.12 -4.68 8.04
N VAL A 53 2.17 -4.46 7.14
CA VAL A 53 0.85 -5.14 7.18
C VAL A 53 1.00 -6.65 7.01
N THR A 54 1.97 -7.10 6.19
CA THR A 54 2.27 -8.52 6.00
C THR A 54 2.99 -9.18 7.18
N ASP A 55 3.63 -8.40 8.05
CA ASP A 55 4.26 -8.91 9.26
C ASP A 55 3.23 -9.05 10.39
N THR A 56 2.82 -10.29 10.68
CA THR A 56 1.72 -10.60 11.61
C THR A 56 1.98 -10.27 13.10
N SER A 57 3.07 -9.57 13.42
CA SER A 57 3.47 -9.27 14.80
C SER A 57 2.70 -8.08 15.41
N HIS A 58 2.07 -7.21 14.61
CA HIS A 58 1.52 -5.91 15.07
C HIS A 58 0.05 -5.66 14.68
N THR A 59 -0.86 -6.51 15.14
CA THR A 59 -2.32 -6.37 14.91
C THR A 59 -2.90 -5.04 15.42
N ALA A 60 -2.23 -4.36 16.35
CA ALA A 60 -2.66 -3.11 16.96
C ALA A 60 -2.62 -1.90 16.00
N GLY A 61 -1.79 -1.93 14.94
CA GLY A 61 -1.64 -0.81 13.99
C GLY A 61 -2.47 -0.94 12.71
N LEU A 62 -3.10 -2.09 12.47
CA LEU A 62 -3.69 -2.43 11.18
C LEU A 62 -4.76 -1.43 10.71
N THR A 63 -5.56 -0.88 11.64
CA THR A 63 -6.56 0.13 11.31
C THR A 63 -5.94 1.38 10.70
N MET A 64 -4.83 1.88 11.25
CA MET A 64 -4.14 3.06 10.72
C MET A 64 -3.48 2.77 9.37
N HIS A 65 -2.87 1.59 9.20
CA HIS A 65 -2.33 1.17 7.91
C HIS A 65 -3.42 1.07 6.84
N ALA A 66 -4.57 0.48 7.18
CA ALA A 66 -5.72 0.39 6.30
C ALA A 66 -6.23 1.79 5.90
N THR A 67 -6.35 2.72 6.84
CA THR A 67 -6.75 4.11 6.56
C THR A 67 -5.79 4.81 5.60
N ILE A 68 -4.48 4.70 5.83
CA ILE A 68 -3.48 5.34 4.95
C ILE A 68 -3.48 4.71 3.56
N LEU A 69 -3.53 3.38 3.46
CA LEU A 69 -3.61 2.68 2.18
C LEU A 69 -4.86 3.09 1.39
N ALA A 70 -6.02 3.05 2.04
CA ALA A 70 -7.29 3.47 1.47
C ALA A 70 -7.20 4.91 0.92
N TYR A 71 -6.63 5.83 1.70
CA TYR A 71 -6.40 7.21 1.26
C TYR A 71 -5.49 7.28 0.02
N MET A 72 -4.38 6.55 0.00
CA MET A 72 -3.47 6.52 -1.15
C MET A 72 -4.12 5.95 -2.41
N PHE A 73 -4.92 4.88 -2.28
CA PHE A 73 -5.66 4.30 -3.41
C PHE A 73 -6.73 5.25 -3.93
N ASN A 74 -7.45 5.92 -3.04
CA ASN A 74 -8.45 6.91 -3.40
C ASN A 74 -7.83 8.09 -4.15
N LEU A 75 -6.64 8.58 -3.75
CA LEU A 75 -5.91 9.62 -4.50
C LEU A 75 -5.58 9.21 -5.95
N VAL A 76 -5.25 7.94 -6.18
CA VAL A 76 -4.99 7.42 -7.54
C VAL A 76 -6.29 7.28 -8.33
N GLU A 77 -7.37 6.85 -7.69
CA GLU A 77 -8.69 6.67 -8.31
C GLU A 77 -9.36 8.01 -8.66
N GLU A 78 -9.24 9.01 -7.79
CA GLU A 78 -9.72 10.38 -8.05
C GLU A 78 -8.87 11.13 -9.10
N GLY A 79 -7.72 10.56 -9.52
CA GLY A 79 -6.81 11.19 -10.48
C GLY A 79 -5.99 12.36 -9.90
N LYS A 80 -5.91 12.48 -8.57
CA LYS A 80 -5.06 13.48 -7.88
C LYS A 80 -3.58 13.26 -8.18
N VAL A 81 -3.19 12.00 -8.38
CA VAL A 81 -1.87 11.63 -8.90
C VAL A 81 -1.90 11.77 -10.42
N SER A 82 -1.65 12.99 -10.91
CA SER A 82 -1.58 13.29 -12.35
C SER A 82 -0.21 12.98 -12.94
N VAL A 83 0.83 12.84 -12.11
CA VAL A 83 2.17 12.41 -12.54
C VAL A 83 2.16 10.95 -12.98
N ALA A 84 2.91 10.64 -14.03
CA ALA A 84 3.16 9.26 -14.41
C ALA A 84 4.06 8.60 -13.35
N LEU A 85 3.49 7.66 -12.59
CA LEU A 85 4.22 6.86 -11.60
C LEU A 85 5.29 5.96 -12.27
N SER A 86 5.14 5.72 -13.57
CA SER A 86 6.10 5.00 -14.40
C SER A 86 6.41 5.77 -15.67
N ALA A 87 7.70 5.90 -16.00
CA ALA A 87 8.16 6.43 -17.27
C ALA A 87 7.76 5.56 -18.48
N SER A 88 7.41 4.28 -18.26
CA SER A 88 7.07 3.32 -19.32
C SER A 88 5.58 3.23 -19.65
N SER A 89 4.69 3.57 -18.70
CA SER A 89 3.22 3.46 -18.88
C SER A 89 2.49 4.69 -18.32
N PRO A 90 2.57 5.84 -19.00
CA PRO A 90 2.08 7.13 -18.49
C PRO A 90 0.55 7.28 -18.50
N THR A 91 -0.19 6.34 -19.08
CA THR A 91 -1.63 6.50 -19.36
C THR A 91 -2.55 5.97 -18.28
N ASN A 92 -2.07 5.15 -17.35
CA ASN A 92 -2.97 4.53 -16.36
C ASN A 92 -2.26 4.22 -15.03
N ASN A 93 -2.21 5.23 -14.15
CA ASN A 93 -1.59 5.12 -12.82
C ASN A 93 -2.21 3.99 -11.99
N GLN A 94 -3.53 3.77 -12.10
CA GLN A 94 -4.21 2.68 -11.42
C GLN A 94 -3.66 1.32 -11.86
N ALA A 95 -3.57 1.05 -13.16
CA ALA A 95 -3.05 -0.21 -13.67
C ALA A 95 -1.58 -0.43 -13.26
N HIS A 96 -0.78 0.65 -13.27
CA HIS A 96 0.61 0.58 -12.84
C HIS A 96 0.74 0.20 -11.36
N VAL A 97 -0.05 0.84 -10.48
CA VAL A 97 -0.05 0.51 -9.04
C VAL A 97 -0.53 -0.92 -8.82
N GLN A 98 -1.55 -1.38 -9.55
CA GLN A 98 -2.03 -2.76 -9.45
C GLN A 98 -0.93 -3.77 -9.81
N GLU A 99 -0.22 -3.54 -10.91
CA GLU A 99 0.87 -4.39 -11.36
C GLU A 99 2.08 -4.31 -10.41
N TYR A 100 2.37 -3.14 -9.85
CA TYR A 100 3.43 -2.96 -8.86
C TYR A 100 3.17 -3.78 -7.59
N ILE A 101 1.95 -3.69 -7.04
CA ILE A 101 1.55 -4.46 -5.86
C ILE A 101 1.56 -5.96 -6.19
N ALA A 102 1.08 -6.34 -7.38
CA ALA A 102 1.07 -7.72 -7.78
C ALA A 102 2.49 -8.32 -7.82
N ASN A 103 3.45 -7.61 -8.42
CA ASN A 103 4.84 -8.02 -8.45
C ASN A 103 5.47 -8.08 -7.06
N LEU A 104 5.15 -7.11 -6.19
CA LEU A 104 5.63 -7.07 -4.82
C LEU A 104 5.15 -8.28 -4.02
N LEU A 105 3.86 -8.62 -4.12
CA LEU A 105 3.27 -9.80 -3.47
C LEU A 105 3.82 -11.10 -4.04
N LYS A 106 4.00 -11.20 -5.36
CA LYS A 106 4.62 -12.39 -6.01
C LYS A 106 6.07 -12.58 -5.58
N THR A 107 6.80 -11.49 -5.37
CA THR A 107 8.20 -11.53 -4.90
C THR A 107 8.28 -11.94 -3.44
N ALA A 108 7.41 -11.40 -2.58
CA ALA A 108 7.37 -11.73 -1.16
C ALA A 108 6.79 -13.14 -0.89
N PHE A 109 5.80 -13.55 -1.68
CA PHE A 109 5.07 -14.80 -1.54
C PHE A 109 4.97 -15.51 -2.91
N PRO A 110 6.04 -16.16 -3.39
CA PRO A 110 6.04 -16.83 -4.69
C PRO A 110 5.04 -17.98 -4.78
N HIS A 111 4.55 -18.47 -3.64
CA HIS A 111 3.50 -19.49 -3.54
C HIS A 111 2.10 -18.98 -3.91
N LEU A 112 1.89 -17.66 -3.94
CA LEU A 112 0.60 -17.09 -4.30
C LEU A 112 0.31 -17.24 -5.80
N GLN A 113 -0.92 -17.62 -6.11
CA GLN A 113 -1.40 -17.69 -7.48
C GLN A 113 -1.65 -16.29 -8.03
N ASP A 114 -1.31 -16.06 -9.30
CA ASP A 114 -1.53 -14.78 -9.99
C ASP A 114 -3.01 -14.36 -9.97
N ALA A 115 -3.93 -15.33 -10.02
CA ALA A 115 -5.36 -15.08 -9.88
C ALA A 115 -5.73 -14.53 -8.49
N GLN A 116 -5.17 -15.09 -7.41
CA GLN A 116 -5.41 -14.61 -6.04
C GLN A 116 -4.86 -13.21 -5.84
N VAL A 117 -3.64 -12.95 -6.32
CA VAL A 117 -3.02 -11.63 -6.25
C VAL A 117 -3.86 -10.59 -6.99
N LYS A 118 -4.34 -10.91 -8.20
CA LYS A 118 -5.24 -10.01 -8.95
C LYS A 118 -6.54 -9.72 -8.19
N VAL A 119 -7.21 -10.76 -7.68
CA VAL A 119 -8.46 -10.61 -6.92
C VAL A 119 -8.25 -9.74 -5.68
N PHE A 120 -7.17 -9.97 -4.94
CA PHE A 120 -6.81 -9.17 -3.77
C PHE A 120 -6.57 -7.70 -4.14
N VAL A 121 -5.75 -7.44 -5.16
CA VAL A 121 -5.46 -6.08 -5.62
C VAL A 121 -6.73 -5.37 -6.08
N THR A 122 -7.61 -6.02 -6.84
CA THR A 122 -8.91 -5.46 -7.25
C THR A 122 -9.82 -5.19 -6.05
N GLY A 123 -9.82 -6.06 -5.04
CA GLY A 123 -10.55 -5.89 -3.80
C GLY A 123 -10.09 -4.65 -3.01
N LEU A 124 -8.77 -4.40 -2.94
CA LEU A 124 -8.23 -3.22 -2.27
C LEU A 124 -8.74 -1.91 -2.88
N PHE A 125 -8.80 -1.81 -4.20
CA PHE A 125 -9.37 -0.63 -4.86
C PHE A 125 -10.87 -0.54 -4.62
N SER A 126 -11.60 -1.65 -4.72
CA SER A 126 -13.07 -1.65 -4.53
C SER A 126 -13.51 -1.29 -3.10
N LEU A 127 -12.66 -1.61 -2.12
CA LEU A 127 -12.93 -1.40 -0.70
C LEU A 127 -12.25 -0.13 -0.15
N ASN A 128 -11.60 0.68 -0.99
CA ASN A 128 -10.86 1.87 -0.57
C ASN A 128 -11.74 2.92 0.16
N GLN A 129 -13.06 2.90 -0.02
CA GLN A 129 -14.01 3.80 0.65
C GLN A 129 -14.53 3.24 1.99
N ASP A 130 -14.36 1.95 2.23
CA ASP A 130 -14.87 1.24 3.41
C ASP A 130 -13.70 0.66 4.22
N ILE A 131 -13.17 1.46 5.15
CA ILE A 131 -12.05 1.07 6.02
C ILE A 131 -12.31 -0.23 6.80
N PRO A 132 -13.47 -0.46 7.44
CA PRO A 132 -13.73 -1.73 8.11
C PRO A 132 -13.69 -2.92 7.16
N ALA A 133 -14.33 -2.84 5.98
CA ALA A 133 -14.30 -3.93 5.00
C ALA A 133 -12.91 -4.13 4.40
N PHE A 134 -12.18 -3.05 4.09
CA PHE A 134 -10.80 -3.08 3.61
C PHE A 134 -9.88 -3.78 4.62
N LYS A 135 -10.04 -3.47 5.91
CA LYS A 135 -9.29 -4.12 6.98
C LYS A 135 -9.61 -5.61 7.08
N GLU A 136 -10.88 -6.00 6.96
CA GLU A 136 -11.25 -7.42 6.93
C GLU A 136 -10.66 -8.13 5.71
N HIS A 137 -10.70 -7.51 4.54
CA HIS A 137 -10.11 -8.06 3.33
C HIS A 137 -8.60 -8.25 3.44
N LEU A 138 -7.89 -7.26 4.02
CA LEU A 138 -6.49 -7.40 4.36
C LEU A 138 -6.26 -8.56 5.33
N ARG A 139 -7.03 -8.65 6.42
CA ARG A 139 -6.89 -9.74 7.41
C ARG A 139 -7.09 -11.11 6.79
N ASP A 140 -8.11 -11.28 5.97
CA ASP A 140 -8.39 -12.55 5.32
C ASP A 140 -7.23 -12.96 4.39
N PHE A 141 -6.73 -12.01 3.59
CA PHE A 141 -5.54 -12.25 2.77
C PHE A 141 -4.31 -12.63 3.61
N LEU A 142 -4.07 -11.95 4.73
CA LEU A 142 -2.98 -12.27 5.67
C LEU A 142 -3.11 -13.66 6.30
N VAL A 143 -4.33 -14.11 6.58
CA VAL A 143 -4.58 -15.47 7.06
C VAL A 143 -4.31 -16.47 5.94
N GLN A 144 -4.77 -16.21 4.72
CA GLN A 144 -4.55 -17.10 3.57
C GLN A 144 -3.06 -17.32 3.26
N ILE A 145 -2.24 -16.25 3.27
CA ILE A 145 -0.78 -16.38 3.09
C ILE A 145 -0.14 -17.18 4.23
N LYS A 146 -0.59 -16.97 5.48
CA LYS A 146 -0.02 -17.66 6.64
C LYS A 146 -0.35 -19.14 6.67
N VAL A 147 -1.58 -19.50 6.29
CA VAL A 147 -1.99 -20.90 6.12
C VAL A 147 -1.17 -21.57 5.01
N SER A 148 -0.95 -20.87 3.89
CA SER A 148 -0.15 -21.40 2.77
C SER A 148 1.32 -21.61 3.13
N VAL A 149 1.88 -20.76 4.00
CA VAL A 149 3.26 -20.92 4.51
C VAL A 149 3.34 -22.03 5.58
N GLY A 150 2.37 -22.09 6.49
CA GLY A 150 2.38 -23.04 7.62
C GLY A 150 2.04 -24.49 7.28
N VAL A 151 1.61 -24.78 6.05
CA VAL A 151 1.37 -26.16 5.56
C VAL A 151 2.65 -26.84 5.06
N ASN A 152 3.77 -26.11 4.95
CA ASN A 152 5.04 -26.65 4.43
C ASN A 152 6.09 -26.98 5.51
N ASP A 153 5.69 -27.16 6.77
CA ASP A 153 6.53 -27.76 7.83
C ASP A 153 5.91 -29.07 8.35
#